data_AF-A0A951PAK3-F1
#
_entry.id   AF-A0A951PAK3-F1
#
_cell.length_a   1.000
_cell.length_b   1.000
_cell.length_c   1.000
_cell.angle_alpha   90.00
_cell.angle_beta   90.00
_cell.angle_gamma   90.00
#
_symmetry.space_group_name_H-M   'P 1'
#
loop_
_entity.id
_entity.type
_entity.pdbx_description
1 polymer ?
#
loop_
_entity_poly.entity_id
_entity_poly.type
_entity_poly.pdbx_seq_one_letter_code
_entity_poly.pdbx_strand_id
1 'polypeptide(L)'
;MKLVKSVVSAATLAAIATVATAGSAAAISFNITNGINNPFTNASNQGAYSDFAGRKGVTTVDFNSGFDSGATSVDIKGQDGSKFMTYNFSNGAATSSGKTGVYSDKWAPAGANGEVNTSKYLAVFKGNTVTMTFQKTMNYFGIDWGAISGGNIFSFFRNGSLVNSFSTADVNPVAPVRASQHGGEGNGYLHFYSTSASDIFDEIRITQLGGGGFESDNHSFQEGTGAFNAKDVPEPTVTLGLMAMGGAFLLKRNRKQTA
;
A
#
# COMPACT_ATOMS: atom_id res chain seq x y z
N MET A 1 16.36 -47.77 4.23
CA MET A 1 15.21 -46.87 4.48
C MET A 1 15.69 -45.43 4.30
N LYS A 2 15.37 -44.76 3.19
CA LYS A 2 15.77 -43.36 2.93
C LYS A 2 14.57 -42.45 3.23
N LEU A 3 14.72 -41.55 4.20
CA LEU A 3 13.72 -40.54 4.53
C LEU A 3 13.63 -39.51 3.41
N VAL A 4 12.44 -39.39 2.83
CA VAL A 4 12.03 -38.30 1.94
C VAL A 4 11.75 -37.08 2.83
N LYS A 5 12.47 -35.98 2.60
CA LYS A 5 12.16 -34.68 3.20
C LYS A 5 11.01 -34.05 2.40
N SER A 6 9.84 -34.02 2.99
CA SER A 6 8.68 -33.31 2.45
C SER A 6 8.92 -31.80 2.59
N VAL A 7 8.84 -31.09 1.45
CA VAL A 7 8.77 -29.63 1.40
C VAL A 7 7.34 -29.25 1.77
N VAL A 8 7.18 -28.49 2.86
CA VAL A 8 5.90 -27.85 3.20
C VAL A 8 5.88 -26.50 2.50
N SER A 9 5.10 -26.40 1.43
CA SER A 9 4.74 -25.12 0.84
C SER A 9 3.83 -24.37 1.81
N ALA A 10 4.27 -23.21 2.30
CA ALA A 10 3.42 -22.30 3.06
C ALA A 10 2.37 -21.70 2.11
N ALA A 11 1.13 -22.18 2.20
CA ALA A 11 -0.01 -21.51 1.59
C ALA A 11 -0.34 -20.30 2.48
N THR A 12 -0.11 -19.09 1.98
CA THR A 12 -0.58 -17.86 2.60
C THR A 12 -2.11 -17.85 2.58
N LEU A 13 -2.75 -17.90 3.75
CA LEU A 13 -4.18 -17.65 3.89
C LEU A 13 -4.42 -16.15 3.72
N ALA A 14 -4.92 -15.73 2.55
CA ALA A 14 -5.52 -14.41 2.40
C ALA A 14 -6.94 -14.46 3.00
N ALA A 15 -7.22 -13.62 4.00
CA ALA A 15 -8.56 -13.46 4.55
C ALA A 15 -9.28 -12.35 3.78
N ILE A 16 -10.11 -12.73 2.80
CA ILE A 16 -10.98 -11.77 2.12
C ILE A 16 -12.18 -11.48 3.03
N ALA A 17 -12.14 -10.35 3.73
CA ALA A 17 -13.28 -9.86 4.49
C ALA A 17 -14.15 -8.95 3.62
N THR A 18 -15.20 -9.50 2.99
CA THR A 18 -16.25 -8.68 2.37
C THR A 18 -17.21 -8.17 3.44
N VAL A 19 -16.97 -6.96 3.95
CA VAL A 19 -17.97 -6.23 4.74
C VAL A 19 -18.87 -5.47 3.76
N ALA A 20 -20.01 -6.07 3.40
CA ALA A 20 -21.03 -5.40 2.60
C ALA A 20 -21.95 -4.59 3.55
N THR A 21 -21.78 -3.28 3.58
CA THR A 21 -22.79 -2.39 4.18
C THR A 21 -24.00 -2.35 3.25
N ALA A 22 -25.13 -2.87 3.72
CA ALA A 22 -26.37 -2.87 2.96
C ALA A 22 -26.86 -1.43 2.79
N GLY A 23 -26.59 -0.82 1.63
CA GLY A 23 -27.05 0.56 1.40
C GLY A 23 -26.54 1.26 0.15
N SER A 24 -26.07 0.59 -0.90
CA SER A 24 -26.02 1.11 -2.29
C SER A 24 -25.30 0.10 -3.19
N ALA A 25 -25.75 -0.06 -4.43
CA ALA A 25 -25.20 -0.99 -5.41
C ALA A 25 -23.79 -0.60 -5.95
N ALA A 26 -23.10 0.33 -5.28
CA ALA A 26 -21.77 0.84 -5.60
C ALA A 26 -20.92 0.76 -4.34
N ALA A 27 -20.24 -0.37 -4.13
CA ALA A 27 -19.44 -0.59 -2.93
C ALA A 27 -17.99 -0.82 -3.32
N ILE A 28 -17.11 0.11 -2.94
CA ILE A 28 -15.68 -0.16 -2.87
C ILE A 28 -15.51 -1.36 -1.93
N SER A 29 -14.94 -2.44 -2.43
CA SER A 29 -14.56 -3.61 -1.62
C SER A 29 -13.14 -3.44 -1.10
N PHE A 30 -12.79 -4.11 0.01
CA PHE A 30 -11.40 -4.17 0.44
C PHE A 30 -10.93 -5.59 0.77
N ASN A 31 -9.63 -5.78 0.67
CA ASN A 31 -8.89 -6.95 1.13
C ASN A 31 -7.68 -6.48 1.95
N ILE A 32 -7.26 -7.28 2.92
CA ILE A 32 -6.04 -7.00 3.69
C ILE A 32 -5.10 -8.19 3.59
N THR A 33 -3.84 -7.90 3.32
CA THR A 33 -2.77 -8.90 3.21
C THR A 33 -1.60 -8.48 4.08
N ASN A 34 -0.62 -9.37 4.18
CA ASN A 34 0.70 -9.00 4.68
C ASN A 34 1.38 -7.96 3.76
N GLY A 35 0.98 -7.86 2.50
CA GLY A 35 1.76 -7.22 1.46
C GLY A 35 3.04 -7.98 1.15
N ILE A 36 3.95 -7.34 0.43
CA ILE A 36 5.26 -7.86 0.06
C ILE A 36 6.37 -6.93 0.54
N ASN A 37 7.61 -7.45 0.59
CA ASN A 37 8.79 -6.60 0.75
C ASN A 37 8.91 -5.63 -0.44
N ASN A 38 9.71 -4.57 -0.27
CA ASN A 38 9.96 -3.60 -1.33
C ASN A 38 10.36 -4.32 -2.65
N PRO A 39 9.54 -4.30 -3.71
CA PRO A 39 9.81 -5.07 -4.92
C PRO A 39 10.94 -4.47 -5.76
N PHE A 40 11.39 -3.26 -5.45
CA PHE A 40 12.45 -2.54 -6.15
C PHE A 40 13.84 -2.79 -5.53
N THR A 41 13.88 -3.04 -4.22
CA THR A 41 15.15 -3.20 -3.45
C THR A 41 15.25 -4.52 -2.69
N ASN A 42 14.14 -5.24 -2.56
CA ASN A 42 13.95 -6.42 -1.72
C ASN A 42 14.10 -6.16 -0.21
N ALA A 43 14.08 -4.90 0.23
CA ALA A 43 14.13 -4.53 1.66
C ALA A 43 12.82 -4.86 2.38
N SER A 44 12.91 -5.41 3.59
CA SER A 44 11.75 -5.72 4.45
C SER A 44 11.48 -4.65 5.52
N ASN A 45 12.39 -3.71 5.73
CA ASN A 45 12.34 -2.68 6.77
C ASN A 45 11.88 -1.31 6.25
N GLN A 46 11.03 -1.30 5.23
CA GLN A 46 10.54 -0.08 4.56
C GLN A 46 9.01 -0.10 4.41
N GLY A 47 8.32 -0.74 5.36
CA GLY A 47 6.89 -1.03 5.27
C GLY A 47 6.58 -2.15 4.28
N ALA A 48 5.33 -2.60 4.28
CA ALA A 48 4.80 -3.51 3.29
C ALA A 48 4.44 -2.76 2.00
N TYR A 49 4.57 -3.45 0.86
CA TYR A 49 4.19 -2.94 -0.46
C TYR A 49 3.02 -3.76 -1.01
N SER A 50 2.32 -3.18 -1.97
CA SER A 50 1.26 -3.87 -2.71
C SER A 50 1.83 -5.07 -3.48
N ASP A 51 1.07 -6.17 -3.56
CA ASP A 51 1.30 -7.25 -4.52
C ASP A 51 1.30 -6.79 -6.00
N PHE A 52 0.79 -5.58 -6.27
CA PHE A 52 0.78 -4.94 -7.58
C PHE A 52 1.88 -3.88 -7.76
N ALA A 53 2.68 -3.59 -6.74
CA ALA A 53 3.74 -2.61 -6.84
C ALA A 53 4.77 -3.01 -7.91
N GLY A 54 5.24 -2.04 -8.68
CA GLY A 54 6.16 -2.24 -9.81
C GLY A 54 5.53 -2.84 -11.07
N ARG A 55 4.22 -3.14 -11.06
CA ARG A 55 3.50 -3.52 -12.27
C ARG A 55 3.14 -2.31 -13.12
N LYS A 56 3.00 -2.52 -14.44
CA LYS A 56 2.62 -1.44 -15.37
C LYS A 56 1.24 -0.90 -15.02
N GLY A 57 1.11 0.44 -15.00
CA GLY A 57 -0.16 1.12 -14.68
C GLY A 57 -0.42 1.29 -13.18
N VAL A 58 0.43 0.74 -12.32
CA VAL A 58 0.39 1.00 -10.88
C VAL A 58 1.44 2.04 -10.53
N THR A 59 0.99 3.12 -9.91
CA THR A 59 1.87 4.16 -9.34
C THR A 59 2.01 3.89 -7.86
N THR A 60 3.25 3.73 -7.38
CA THR A 60 3.55 3.61 -5.95
C THR A 60 4.21 4.88 -5.46
N VAL A 61 3.72 5.40 -4.33
CA VAL A 61 4.29 6.52 -3.59
C VAL A 61 4.86 5.94 -2.29
N ASP A 62 6.18 5.92 -2.19
CA ASP A 62 6.87 5.78 -0.92
C ASP A 62 7.14 7.18 -0.34
N PHE A 63 7.15 7.31 0.98
CA PHE A 63 7.36 8.61 1.63
C PHE A 63 8.84 8.93 1.85
N ASN A 64 9.76 8.15 1.25
CA ASN A 64 11.20 8.34 1.43
C ASN A 64 11.74 9.54 0.64
N SER A 65 11.02 9.99 -0.38
CA SER A 65 11.38 11.13 -1.22
C SER A 65 10.17 11.98 -1.62
N GLY A 66 10.40 13.24 -2.01
CA GLY A 66 9.35 14.12 -2.54
C GLY A 66 8.44 14.80 -1.51
N PHE A 67 8.56 14.49 -0.22
CA PHE A 67 7.78 15.10 0.86
C PHE A 67 8.70 15.86 1.83
N ASP A 68 8.92 17.14 1.54
CA ASP A 68 9.68 18.03 2.41
C ASP A 68 8.83 18.53 3.59
N SER A 69 9.47 18.73 4.74
CA SER A 69 8.83 19.35 5.90
C SER A 69 8.37 20.78 5.56
N GLY A 70 7.13 21.12 5.89
CA GLY A 70 6.54 22.45 5.68
C GLY A 70 5.65 22.56 4.44
N ALA A 71 5.65 21.58 3.55
CA ALA A 71 4.80 21.61 2.36
C ALA A 71 3.31 21.55 2.74
N THR A 72 2.51 22.46 2.21
CA THR A 72 1.03 22.39 2.30
C THR A 72 0.43 21.54 1.19
N SER A 73 1.17 21.36 0.10
CA SER A 73 0.77 20.60 -1.07
C SER A 73 2.00 19.93 -1.70
N VAL A 74 1.86 18.68 -2.14
CA VAL A 74 2.91 17.91 -2.82
C VAL A 74 2.31 17.26 -4.07
N ASP A 75 2.84 17.64 -5.23
CA ASP A 75 2.46 17.06 -6.51
C ASP A 75 3.25 15.79 -6.79
N ILE A 76 2.52 14.71 -7.10
CA ILE A 76 3.10 13.44 -7.50
C ILE A 76 2.99 13.32 -9.02
N LYS A 77 4.09 12.93 -9.64
CA LYS A 77 4.15 12.67 -11.07
C LYS A 77 3.88 11.19 -11.37
N GLY A 78 3.19 10.93 -12.47
CA GLY A 78 3.00 9.59 -12.99
C GLY A 78 4.26 9.06 -13.69
N GLN A 79 4.18 7.83 -14.18
CA GLN A 79 5.29 7.19 -14.89
C GLN A 79 5.70 7.94 -16.18
N ASP A 80 4.79 8.70 -16.78
CA ASP A 80 5.04 9.54 -17.96
C ASP A 80 5.58 10.94 -17.62
N GLY A 81 5.79 11.24 -16.33
CA GLY A 81 6.28 12.53 -15.84
C GLY A 81 5.21 13.63 -15.75
N SER A 82 3.98 13.37 -16.19
CA SER A 82 2.85 14.28 -16.02
C SER A 82 2.36 14.28 -14.57
N LYS A 83 1.63 15.33 -14.16
CA LYS A 83 1.01 15.37 -12.83
C LYS A 83 -0.03 14.26 -12.74
N PHE A 84 0.09 13.40 -11.73
CA PHE A 84 -0.82 12.28 -11.49
C PHE A 84 -1.82 12.61 -10.38
N MET A 85 -1.33 13.16 -9.27
CA MET A 85 -2.14 13.53 -8.12
C MET A 85 -1.47 14.62 -7.28
N THR A 86 -2.20 15.13 -6.29
CA THR A 86 -1.70 16.07 -5.28
C THR A 86 -2.08 15.59 -3.90
N TYR A 87 -1.11 15.55 -2.98
CA TYR A 87 -1.38 15.50 -1.54
C TYR A 87 -1.55 16.92 -1.01
N ASN A 88 -2.63 17.16 -0.27
CA ASN A 88 -2.89 18.43 0.40
C ASN A 88 -3.00 18.19 1.91
N PHE A 89 -2.30 19.01 2.68
CA PHE A 89 -2.22 18.94 4.13
C PHE A 89 -3.02 20.09 4.73
N SER A 90 -4.14 19.80 5.42
CA SER A 90 -5.09 20.83 5.88
C SER A 90 -4.46 21.93 6.72
N ASN A 91 -3.41 21.61 7.48
CA ASN A 91 -2.65 22.54 8.33
C ASN A 91 -1.14 22.51 8.05
N GLY A 92 -0.76 22.15 6.82
CA GLY A 92 0.63 21.96 6.41
C GLY A 92 1.25 20.65 6.93
N ALA A 93 2.26 20.15 6.23
CA ALA A 93 3.09 19.04 6.70
C ALA A 93 4.09 19.58 7.73
N ALA A 94 4.03 19.13 8.98
CA ALA A 94 5.03 19.42 10.00
C ALA A 94 5.48 18.12 10.65
N THR A 95 6.80 17.98 10.83
CA THR A 95 7.44 16.81 11.43
C THR A 95 7.74 17.09 12.90
N SER A 96 6.69 17.34 13.68
CA SER A 96 6.78 17.55 15.12
C SER A 96 5.63 16.85 15.83
N SER A 97 5.89 16.30 17.02
CA SER A 97 4.95 15.43 17.73
C SER A 97 3.50 15.95 17.71
N GLY A 98 2.58 15.11 17.22
CA GLY A 98 1.16 15.44 17.12
C GLY A 98 0.76 16.28 15.90
N LYS A 99 1.66 16.52 14.93
CA LYS A 99 1.37 17.23 13.68
C LYS A 99 1.34 16.29 12.48
N THR A 100 0.48 16.58 11.51
CA THR A 100 0.42 15.77 10.29
C THR A 100 1.66 16.02 9.43
N GLY A 101 2.27 14.98 8.88
CA GLY A 101 3.48 15.10 8.08
C GLY A 101 4.13 13.75 7.78
N VAL A 102 5.36 13.79 7.27
CA VAL A 102 6.16 12.59 6.99
C VAL A 102 7.22 12.39 8.07
N TYR A 103 7.13 11.26 8.77
CA TYR A 103 7.93 10.93 9.95
C TYR A 103 8.92 9.82 9.66
N SER A 104 9.88 9.63 10.58
CA SER A 104 10.85 8.54 10.55
C SER A 104 11.15 8.12 11.98
N ASP A 105 10.18 7.47 12.61
CA ASP A 105 10.27 6.97 13.98
C ASP A 105 9.61 5.58 14.12
N LYS A 106 9.49 5.09 15.36
CA LYS A 106 9.03 3.73 15.65
C LYS A 106 7.58 3.43 15.28
N TRP A 107 6.77 4.43 14.93
CA TRP A 107 5.36 4.26 14.58
C TRP A 107 5.13 4.03 13.09
N ALA A 108 6.21 3.92 12.30
CA ALA A 108 6.14 3.58 10.90
C ALA A 108 5.43 2.22 10.69
N PRO A 109 4.48 2.10 9.75
CA PRO A 109 3.82 0.83 9.44
C PRO A 109 4.80 -0.31 9.21
N ALA A 110 4.52 -1.46 9.82
CA ALA A 110 5.46 -2.58 9.84
C ALA A 110 5.66 -3.20 8.45
N GLY A 111 6.79 -3.90 8.27
CA GLY A 111 7.03 -4.74 7.10
C GLY A 111 6.03 -5.90 6.99
N ALA A 112 6.09 -6.62 5.87
CA ALA A 112 5.11 -7.64 5.52
C ALA A 112 4.95 -8.77 6.56
N ASN A 113 5.98 -9.04 7.36
CA ASN A 113 5.94 -10.04 8.43
C ASN A 113 6.11 -9.42 9.81
N GLY A 114 5.82 -8.12 9.95
CA GLY A 114 5.97 -7.38 11.21
C GLY A 114 7.39 -6.88 11.47
N GLU A 115 8.25 -6.84 10.46
CA GLU A 115 9.57 -6.23 10.58
C GLU A 115 9.47 -4.75 10.98
N VAL A 116 10.44 -4.26 11.77
CA VAL A 116 10.49 -2.84 12.14
C VAL A 116 10.80 -2.02 10.89
N ASN A 117 9.88 -1.15 10.51
CA ASN A 117 10.09 -0.17 9.45
C ASN A 117 10.97 0.97 9.98
N THR A 118 12.07 1.22 9.28
CA THR A 118 13.03 2.29 9.60
C THR A 118 13.01 3.42 8.58
N SER A 119 12.07 3.38 7.64
CA SER A 119 11.90 4.35 6.57
C SER A 119 10.91 5.44 6.92
N LYS A 120 10.73 6.40 6.01
CA LYS A 120 9.78 7.48 6.20
C LYS A 120 8.35 7.01 5.90
N TYR A 121 7.37 7.56 6.62
CA TYR A 121 5.95 7.24 6.47
C TYR A 121 5.07 8.47 6.72
N LEU A 122 3.84 8.45 6.23
CA LEU A 122 2.85 9.50 6.47
C LEU A 122 2.13 9.28 7.80
N ALA A 123 2.03 10.32 8.63
CA ALA A 123 1.20 10.33 9.82
C ALA A 123 0.16 11.47 9.76
N VAL A 124 -1.11 11.16 10.06
CA VAL A 124 -2.19 12.14 10.21
C VAL A 124 -2.69 12.17 11.65
N PHE A 125 -2.61 13.33 12.29
CA PHE A 125 -2.98 13.48 13.70
C PHE A 125 -4.31 14.20 13.89
N LYS A 126 -4.86 14.08 15.10
CA LYS A 126 -6.17 14.62 15.49
C LYS A 126 -6.44 16.02 14.94
N GLY A 127 -7.61 16.18 14.31
CA GLY A 127 -8.09 17.47 13.81
C GLY A 127 -7.46 17.91 12.49
N ASN A 128 -6.64 17.06 11.87
CA ASN A 128 -6.10 17.29 10.54
C ASN A 128 -6.69 16.32 9.52
N THR A 129 -6.53 16.67 8.25
CA THR A 129 -6.86 15.80 7.13
C THR A 129 -5.76 15.89 6.09
N VAL A 130 -5.43 14.75 5.50
CA VAL A 130 -4.65 14.67 4.27
C VAL A 130 -5.60 14.29 3.15
N THR A 131 -5.67 15.15 2.15
CA THR A 131 -6.50 14.93 0.96
C THR A 131 -5.60 14.58 -0.21
N MET A 132 -5.91 13.50 -0.89
CA MET A 132 -5.27 13.07 -2.13
C MET A 132 -6.24 13.33 -3.28
N THR A 133 -5.91 14.22 -4.19
CA THR A 133 -6.76 14.56 -5.35
C THR A 133 -6.08 14.11 -6.63
N PHE A 134 -6.78 13.32 -7.45
CA PHE A 134 -6.24 12.71 -8.67
C PHE A 134 -6.63 13.50 -9.93
N GLN A 135 -5.79 13.47 -10.97
CA GLN A 135 -6.13 14.07 -12.27
C GLN A 135 -7.15 13.25 -13.06
N LYS A 136 -7.29 11.96 -12.74
CA LYS A 136 -8.24 11.03 -13.34
C LYS A 136 -8.91 10.20 -12.26
N THR A 137 -9.92 9.44 -12.62
CA THR A 137 -10.53 8.47 -11.70
C THR A 137 -9.63 7.26 -11.49
N MET A 138 -9.59 6.78 -10.26
CA MET A 138 -8.94 5.56 -9.84
C MET A 138 -9.97 4.45 -9.66
N ASN A 139 -9.58 3.21 -9.95
CA ASN A 139 -10.35 2.01 -9.61
C ASN A 139 -9.66 1.16 -8.53
N TYR A 140 -8.45 1.53 -8.11
CA TYR A 140 -7.71 0.85 -7.06
C TYR A 140 -6.87 1.80 -6.23
N PHE A 141 -6.86 1.53 -4.93
CA PHE A 141 -5.96 2.13 -3.95
C PHE A 141 -5.42 1.05 -3.02
N GLY A 142 -4.11 1.10 -2.77
CA GLY A 142 -3.43 0.25 -1.80
C GLY A 142 -2.70 1.11 -0.77
N ILE A 143 -2.64 0.64 0.48
CA ILE A 143 -2.01 1.35 1.59
C ILE A 143 -1.44 0.36 2.59
N ASP A 144 -0.19 0.56 2.98
CA ASP A 144 0.33 -0.07 4.19
C ASP A 144 -0.15 0.74 5.39
N TRP A 145 -1.14 0.21 6.12
CA TRP A 145 -1.68 0.89 7.29
C TRP A 145 -1.20 0.18 8.53
N GLY A 146 -0.42 0.90 9.34
CA GLY A 146 0.13 0.42 10.58
C GLY A 146 -0.35 1.22 11.78
N ALA A 147 -0.01 0.72 12.97
CA ALA A 147 -0.44 1.31 14.25
C ALA A 147 -1.94 1.61 14.25
N ILE A 148 -2.74 0.67 13.72
CA ILE A 148 -4.17 0.86 13.43
C ILE A 148 -4.91 1.10 14.75
N SER A 149 -5.09 2.37 15.08
CA SER A 149 -5.62 2.86 16.34
C SER A 149 -6.94 3.58 16.14
N GLY A 150 -7.67 3.83 17.24
CA GLY A 150 -9.01 4.43 17.19
C GLY A 150 -9.04 5.82 16.51
N GLY A 151 -10.21 6.15 15.94
CA GLY A 151 -10.50 7.47 15.36
C GLY A 151 -9.96 7.72 13.96
N ASN A 152 -9.21 6.76 13.40
CA ASN A 152 -8.78 6.79 12.01
C ASN A 152 -9.97 6.55 11.07
N ILE A 153 -10.12 7.42 10.09
CA ILE A 153 -11.12 7.30 9.03
C ILE A 153 -10.43 7.52 7.69
N PHE A 154 -10.74 6.65 6.75
CA PHE A 154 -10.34 6.72 5.37
C PHE A 154 -11.59 6.81 4.49
N SER A 155 -11.68 7.81 3.60
CA SER A 155 -12.87 8.06 2.79
C SER A 155 -12.55 8.29 1.32
N PHE A 156 -13.38 7.75 0.44
CA PHE A 156 -13.29 7.86 -1.01
C PHE A 156 -14.38 8.79 -1.54
N PHE A 157 -14.03 9.68 -2.46
CA PHE A 157 -14.93 10.65 -3.05
C PHE A 157 -14.86 10.64 -4.57
N ARG A 158 -15.97 11.02 -5.20
CA ARG A 158 -16.06 11.29 -6.63
C ARG A 158 -16.79 12.61 -6.85
N ASN A 159 -16.15 13.56 -7.52
CA ASN A 159 -16.69 14.90 -7.75
C ASN A 159 -17.23 15.54 -6.44
N GLY A 160 -16.50 15.36 -5.34
CA GLY A 160 -16.88 15.86 -4.01
C GLY A 160 -17.97 15.07 -3.26
N SER A 161 -18.59 14.06 -3.89
CA SER A 161 -19.57 13.18 -3.23
C SER A 161 -18.89 11.96 -2.61
N LEU A 162 -19.27 11.60 -1.37
CA LEU A 162 -18.74 10.42 -0.70
C LEU A 162 -19.19 9.15 -1.46
N VAL A 163 -18.22 8.32 -1.84
CA VAL A 163 -18.43 7.01 -2.45
C VAL A 163 -18.47 5.93 -1.36
N ASN A 164 -17.45 5.87 -0.51
CA ASN A 164 -17.39 4.94 0.62
C ASN A 164 -16.43 5.44 1.71
N SER A 165 -16.52 4.87 2.91
CA SER A 165 -15.65 5.19 4.03
C SER A 165 -15.36 3.94 4.87
N PHE A 166 -14.15 3.88 5.42
CA PHE A 166 -13.68 2.80 6.28
C PHE A 166 -13.03 3.41 7.53
N SER A 167 -13.25 2.74 8.65
CA SER A 167 -12.72 3.13 9.94
C SER A 167 -11.79 2.05 10.50
N THR A 168 -11.10 2.38 11.58
CA THR A 168 -10.39 1.42 12.43
C THR A 168 -11.22 0.16 12.73
N ALA A 169 -12.53 0.31 12.95
CA ALA A 169 -13.40 -0.80 13.36
C ALA A 169 -13.61 -1.82 12.23
N ASP A 170 -13.54 -1.37 10.98
CA ASP A 170 -13.70 -2.23 9.80
C ASP A 170 -12.41 -3.03 9.52
N VAL A 171 -11.25 -2.44 9.82
CA VAL A 171 -9.95 -2.96 9.40
C VAL A 171 -9.21 -3.70 10.52
N ASN A 172 -9.11 -3.12 11.72
CA ASN A 172 -8.26 -3.64 12.78
C ASN A 172 -8.59 -5.09 13.20
N PRO A 173 -9.87 -5.54 13.24
CA PRO A 173 -10.18 -6.93 13.59
C PRO A 173 -9.59 -7.98 12.64
N VAL A 174 -9.37 -7.60 11.37
CA VAL A 174 -8.87 -8.50 10.31
C VAL A 174 -7.41 -8.22 9.95
N ALA A 175 -6.73 -7.32 10.67
CA ALA A 175 -5.31 -7.03 10.46
C ALA A 175 -4.44 -8.30 10.67
N PRO A 176 -3.65 -8.72 9.66
CA PRO A 176 -2.91 -9.97 9.71
C PRO A 176 -1.62 -9.88 10.53
N VAL A 177 -1.09 -8.67 10.72
CA VAL A 177 0.14 -8.43 11.49
C VAL A 177 -0.21 -7.69 12.78
N ARG A 178 0.43 -8.11 13.88
CA ARG A 178 0.37 -7.45 15.19
C ARG A 178 1.77 -7.03 15.58
N ALA A 179 2.10 -5.76 15.35
CA ALA A 179 3.46 -5.28 15.46
C ALA A 179 3.84 -4.98 16.92
N SER A 180 4.91 -5.60 17.41
CA SER A 180 5.34 -5.45 18.81
C SER A 180 5.84 -4.04 19.13
N GLN A 181 6.46 -3.36 18.17
CA GLN A 181 6.93 -1.97 18.32
C GLN A 181 5.78 -0.96 18.51
N HIS A 182 4.57 -1.31 18.08
CA HIS A 182 3.34 -0.55 18.27
C HIS A 182 2.50 -1.09 19.45
N GLY A 183 3.08 -1.88 20.35
CA GLY A 183 2.33 -2.45 21.49
C GLY A 183 1.30 -3.51 21.10
N GLY A 184 1.44 -4.13 19.92
CA GLY A 184 0.53 -5.18 19.42
C GLY A 184 -0.61 -4.65 18.55
N GLU A 185 -0.61 -3.37 18.16
CA GLU A 185 -1.60 -2.81 17.24
C GLU A 185 -1.57 -3.50 15.85
N GLY A 186 -2.72 -3.46 15.18
CA GLY A 186 -2.88 -4.04 13.84
C GLY A 186 -2.01 -3.34 12.80
N ASN A 187 -1.50 -4.12 11.86
CA ASN A 187 -0.78 -3.67 10.68
C ASN A 187 -1.17 -4.56 9.47
N GLY A 188 -1.06 -4.03 8.27
CA GLY A 188 -1.18 -4.80 7.04
C GLY A 188 -1.32 -3.92 5.81
N TYR A 189 -1.17 -4.55 4.64
CA TYR A 189 -1.39 -3.89 3.36
C TYR A 189 -2.85 -4.04 2.94
N LEU A 190 -3.58 -2.95 2.94
CA LEU A 190 -4.95 -2.91 2.47
C LEU A 190 -5.00 -2.64 0.97
N HIS A 191 -5.97 -3.27 0.34
CA HIS A 191 -6.30 -3.08 -1.06
C HIS A 191 -7.78 -2.73 -1.17
N PHE A 192 -8.08 -1.61 -1.79
CA PHE A 192 -9.44 -1.14 -2.06
C PHE A 192 -9.70 -1.21 -3.56
N TYR A 193 -10.81 -1.83 -3.93
CA TYR A 193 -11.17 -2.11 -5.31
C TYR A 193 -12.55 -1.56 -5.64
N SER A 194 -12.64 -0.78 -6.72
CA SER A 194 -13.91 -0.50 -7.37
C SER A 194 -14.44 -1.79 -7.99
N THR A 195 -15.71 -2.09 -7.76
CA THR A 195 -16.43 -3.24 -8.29
C THR A 195 -17.23 -2.90 -9.55
N SER A 196 -17.30 -1.62 -9.91
CA SER A 196 -18.13 -1.08 -11.00
C SER A 196 -17.61 0.27 -11.49
N ALA A 197 -18.31 0.88 -12.45
CA ALA A 197 -18.06 2.29 -12.82
C ALA A 197 -18.68 3.29 -11.84
N SER A 198 -19.55 2.85 -10.92
CA SER A 198 -20.22 3.73 -9.96
C SER A 198 -19.41 3.98 -8.69
N ASP A 199 -18.40 3.16 -8.41
CA ASP A 199 -17.57 3.22 -7.19
C ASP A 199 -16.08 3.52 -7.47
N ILE A 200 -15.77 4.05 -8.66
CA ILE A 200 -14.49 4.73 -8.92
C ILE A 200 -14.45 6.09 -8.21
N PHE A 201 -13.24 6.57 -7.92
CA PHE A 201 -13.03 7.77 -7.10
C PHE A 201 -11.96 8.69 -7.71
N ASP A 202 -12.02 9.98 -7.41
CA ASP A 202 -11.05 11.00 -7.83
C ASP A 202 -10.44 11.75 -6.64
N GLU A 203 -10.86 11.41 -5.43
CA GLU A 203 -10.32 11.95 -4.21
C GLU A 203 -10.37 10.93 -3.07
N ILE A 204 -9.34 10.97 -2.23
CA ILE A 204 -9.26 10.26 -0.97
C ILE A 204 -9.04 11.27 0.16
N ARG A 205 -9.64 11.04 1.33
CA ARG A 205 -9.34 11.75 2.57
C ARG A 205 -8.95 10.79 3.68
N ILE A 206 -7.81 11.08 4.31
CA ILE A 206 -7.36 10.46 5.56
C ILE A 206 -7.59 11.44 6.70
N THR A 207 -8.38 11.05 7.69
CA THR A 207 -8.73 11.89 8.83
C THR A 207 -8.50 11.14 10.13
N GLN A 208 -8.01 11.84 11.15
CA GLN A 208 -7.92 11.34 12.53
C GLN A 208 -8.83 12.19 13.42
N LEU A 209 -9.89 11.59 13.95
CA LEU A 209 -10.87 12.24 14.83
C LEU A 209 -10.43 12.28 16.30
N GLY A 210 -9.59 11.32 16.74
CA GLY A 210 -9.02 11.27 18.07
C GLY A 210 -8.39 9.92 18.40
N GLY A 211 -7.35 9.90 19.23
CA GLY A 211 -6.52 8.72 19.46
C GLY A 211 -5.05 9.05 19.19
N GLY A 212 -4.29 8.06 18.72
CA GLY A 212 -2.93 8.22 18.21
C GLY A 212 -2.89 8.97 16.86
N GLY A 213 -1.95 8.62 15.99
CA GLY A 213 -1.96 9.05 14.60
C GLY A 213 -2.80 8.11 13.73
N PHE A 214 -2.88 8.44 12.45
CA PHE A 214 -3.14 7.52 11.36
C PHE A 214 -1.80 7.35 10.64
N GLU A 215 -1.17 6.20 10.77
CA GLU A 215 0.16 5.92 10.25
C GLU A 215 0.08 5.05 9.00
N SER A 216 0.63 5.55 7.90
CA SER A 216 0.52 4.91 6.58
C SER A 216 1.78 5.04 5.74
N ASP A 217 2.06 4.02 4.93
CA ASP A 217 3.21 3.97 4.04
C ASP A 217 2.84 3.33 2.69
N ASN A 218 3.74 3.44 1.71
CA ASN A 218 3.71 2.71 0.43
C ASN A 218 2.35 2.71 -0.28
N HIS A 219 1.81 3.89 -0.55
CA HIS A 219 0.53 4.04 -1.23
C HIS A 219 0.63 3.57 -2.68
N SER A 220 -0.32 2.75 -3.15
CA SER A 220 -0.37 2.29 -4.55
C SER A 220 -1.68 2.69 -5.21
N PHE A 221 -1.64 3.09 -6.48
CA PHE A 221 -2.80 3.60 -7.20
C PHE A 221 -2.87 3.03 -8.60
N GLN A 222 -4.08 2.85 -9.12
CA GLN A 222 -4.30 2.57 -10.54
C GLN A 222 -5.47 3.39 -11.08
N GLU A 223 -5.23 4.05 -12.21
CA GLU A 223 -6.25 4.74 -12.99
C GLU A 223 -7.27 3.74 -13.56
N GLY A 224 -8.55 4.09 -13.52
CA GLY A 224 -9.59 3.28 -14.12
C GLY A 224 -10.95 3.96 -14.15
N THR A 225 -11.81 3.49 -15.06
CA THR A 225 -13.17 4.02 -15.29
C THR A 225 -14.26 3.00 -14.96
N GLY A 226 -13.89 1.85 -14.43
CA GLY A 226 -14.78 0.73 -14.12
C GLY A 226 -14.19 -0.15 -13.02
N ALA A 227 -14.70 -1.38 -12.93
CA ALA A 227 -14.23 -2.35 -11.97
C ALA A 227 -12.70 -2.57 -12.08
N PHE A 228 -12.03 -2.76 -10.96
CA PHE A 228 -10.65 -3.19 -10.95
C PHE A 228 -10.56 -4.67 -11.35
N ASN A 229 -9.58 -5.00 -12.18
CA ASN A 229 -9.28 -6.35 -12.57
C ASN A 229 -7.76 -6.56 -12.49
N ALA A 230 -7.33 -7.41 -11.55
CA ALA A 230 -5.93 -7.70 -11.32
C ALA A 230 -5.19 -8.24 -12.57
N LYS A 231 -5.91 -8.84 -13.53
CA LYS A 231 -5.32 -9.33 -14.79
C LYS A 231 -4.95 -8.19 -15.75
N ASP A 232 -5.59 -7.04 -15.60
CA ASP A 232 -5.31 -5.85 -16.42
C ASP A 232 -4.06 -5.11 -15.92
N VAL A 233 -3.48 -5.59 -14.82
CA VAL A 233 -2.20 -5.15 -14.28
C VAL A 233 -1.11 -6.14 -14.75
N PRO A 234 -0.35 -5.83 -15.81
CA PRO A 234 0.63 -6.74 -16.38
C PRO A 234 1.64 -7.17 -15.31
N GLU A 235 1.96 -8.47 -15.26
CA GLU A 235 3.01 -8.97 -14.36
C GLU A 235 4.32 -8.19 -14.58
N PRO A 236 5.12 -7.95 -13.53
CA PRO A 236 6.40 -7.26 -13.69
C PRO A 236 7.24 -8.01 -14.73
N THR A 237 7.65 -7.34 -15.81
CA THR A 237 8.49 -7.93 -16.88
C THR A 237 9.90 -8.35 -16.40
N VAL A 238 10.21 -8.13 -15.13
CA VAL A 238 11.51 -8.40 -14.49
C VAL A 238 11.81 -9.91 -14.38
N THR A 239 10.80 -10.78 -14.55
CA THR A 239 10.98 -12.25 -14.51
C THR A 239 11.82 -12.79 -15.68
N LEU A 240 12.00 -12.06 -16.79
CA LEU A 240 12.84 -12.49 -17.92
C LEU A 240 14.34 -12.20 -17.73
N GLY A 241 14.71 -11.29 -16.82
CA GLY A 241 16.12 -10.92 -16.58
C GLY A 241 16.90 -11.95 -15.75
N LEU A 242 16.26 -12.59 -14.77
CA LEU A 242 16.92 -13.59 -13.91
C LEU A 242 17.08 -14.96 -14.59
N MET A 243 16.22 -15.35 -15.53
CA MET A 243 16.41 -16.59 -16.29
C MET A 243 17.53 -16.48 -17.33
N ALA A 244 17.78 -15.30 -17.90
CA ALA A 244 18.85 -15.08 -18.87
C ALA A 244 20.27 -15.15 -18.25
N MET A 245 20.43 -14.68 -17.00
CA MET A 245 21.72 -14.71 -16.29
C MET A 245 22.07 -16.09 -15.72
N GLY A 246 21.07 -16.90 -15.37
CA GLY A 246 21.27 -18.29 -14.92
C GLY A 246 21.66 -19.26 -16.06
N GLY A 247 21.13 -19.05 -17.28
CA GLY A 247 21.42 -19.88 -18.44
C GLY A 247 22.87 -19.76 -18.95
N ALA A 248 23.46 -18.57 -18.86
CA ALA A 248 24.83 -18.32 -19.32
C ALA A 248 25.90 -19.02 -18.46
N PHE A 249 25.66 -19.19 -17.16
CA PHE A 249 26.59 -19.91 -16.27
C PHE A 249 26.52 -21.44 -16.42
N LEU A 250 25.35 -21.98 -16.82
CA LEU A 250 25.18 -23.42 -17.03
C LEU A 250 25.75 -23.90 -18.39
N LEU A 251 25.96 -22.99 -19.36
CA LEU A 251 26.54 -23.33 -20.66
C LEU A 251 28.08 -23.42 -20.66
N LYS A 252 28.77 -23.05 -19.57
CA LYS A 252 30.24 -23.10 -19.49
C LYS A 252 30.80 -24.33 -18.77
N ARG A 253 30.04 -25.42 -18.67
CA ARG A 253 30.55 -26.68 -18.12
C ARG A 253 30.21 -27.89 -18.98
N ASN A 254 30.69 -27.89 -20.22
CA ASN A 254 30.97 -29.11 -21.00
C ASN A 254 31.85 -28.80 -22.23
N ARG A 255 33.14 -28.59 -22.00
CA ARG A 255 34.18 -29.02 -22.94
C ARG A 255 35.13 -29.93 -22.17
N LYS A 256 34.80 -31.23 -22.21
CA LYS A 256 35.61 -32.31 -21.66
C LYS A 256 36.88 -32.47 -22.48
N GLN A 257 37.94 -32.84 -21.75
CA GLN A 257 39.12 -33.54 -22.24
C GLN A 257 38.72 -34.76 -23.08
N THR A 258 39.38 -34.90 -24.23
CA THR A 258 39.72 -36.10 -25.03
C THR A 258 40.49 -35.53 -26.23
N ALA A 259 41.75 -35.84 -26.54
CA ALA A 259 42.69 -36.87 -26.10
C ALA A 259 44.07 -36.24 -25.82
#